data_AF-A0A673UWB3-F1
#
_entry.id   AF-A0A673UWB3-F1
#
_cell.length_a   1.000
_cell.length_b   1.000
_cell.length_c   1.000
_cell.angle_alpha   90.00
_cell.angle_beta   90.00
_cell.angle_gamma   90.00
#
_symmetry.space_group_name_H-M   'P 1'
#
loop_
_entity.id
_entity.type
_entity.pdbx_description
1 polymer ?
#
loop_
_entity_poly.entity_id
_entity_poly.type
_entity_poly.pdbx_seq_one_letter_code
_entity_poly.pdbx_strand_id
1 'polypeptide(L)'
;MSVRFSSASRRLGSSGGAGFGAGNACGVPGIGSGFSCAFGGSSPAGGYGGGLAGASASCAAFTGSEHGLLSGNEKVTMQNLNDRLASYLENVRALEEANADLEQKIKGWYEKFGPGSCRGLDHDYDRYFPIIDDLRNQIISVTTSNANIILQNDNARLTADDFKLKFENEQALHQSVDADVSGLRRVLDELTLCRADLEIQLETLSEELAYLKKNHEEEMKALQCAAGGNVNVEMNAAPGVDLTVLLNNMRAEYEDLAEQNRRDAEAWFNEKSASLQQQISDEAGAATSARNELTEMKRTLQTLEIELQSLLAMKHSLECSLTETEGNYCTQLAQIQAQIGALEEQLHQVRTETEGQKLEYEQLLDIKVHLEKEIDTYCRLIDGEDGSCVKSKGYRGPGNQTKDSSKTAMVKTIVEEIDPRGKVLSSRVHTVEEKSTKTNSTKSEQRVPS
;
A
#
# COMPACT_ATOMS: atom_id res chain seq x y z
N MET A 1 32.71 -52.11 -40.46
CA MET A 1 32.94 -52.14 -39.01
C MET A 1 32.33 -50.88 -38.41
N SER A 2 31.74 -51.04 -37.23
CA SER A 2 31.01 -50.13 -36.32
C SER A 2 31.46 -48.64 -36.35
N VAL A 3 30.62 -47.64 -36.07
CA VAL A 3 29.64 -47.56 -34.97
C VAL A 3 28.49 -46.60 -35.34
N ARG A 4 27.25 -47.02 -35.08
CA ARG A 4 26.03 -46.19 -35.08
C ARG A 4 25.82 -45.60 -33.69
N PHE A 5 25.40 -44.34 -33.61
CA PHE A 5 24.61 -43.85 -32.47
C PHE A 5 23.37 -43.13 -33.01
N SER A 6 22.21 -43.75 -32.74
CA SER A 6 20.88 -43.15 -32.86
C SER A 6 20.69 -42.13 -31.75
N SER A 7 20.10 -40.98 -32.07
CA SER A 7 19.28 -40.24 -31.11
C SER A 7 17.93 -39.98 -31.74
N ALA A 8 16.89 -40.43 -31.04
CA ALA A 8 15.51 -40.42 -31.48
C ALA A 8 14.81 -39.13 -31.05
N SER A 9 14.08 -38.55 -32.01
CA SER A 9 12.77 -37.90 -31.90
C SER A 9 12.38 -37.28 -30.54
N ARG A 10 12.33 -35.94 -30.50
CA ARG A 10 11.28 -35.23 -29.77
C ARG A 10 10.31 -34.61 -30.78
N ARG A 11 9.09 -35.14 -30.79
CA ARG A 11 7.98 -34.65 -31.59
C ARG A 11 7.53 -33.31 -31.04
N LEU A 12 7.51 -32.34 -31.95
CA LEU A 12 6.75 -31.12 -31.90
C LEU A 12 5.26 -31.48 -32.06
N GLY A 13 4.42 -31.03 -31.12
CA GLY A 13 2.98 -31.19 -31.16
C GLY A 13 2.34 -29.86 -30.78
N SER A 14 1.92 -29.13 -31.81
CA SER A 14 1.22 -27.85 -31.75
C SER A 14 -0.29 -28.05 -31.54
N SER A 15 -0.94 -26.97 -31.08
CA SER A 15 -2.36 -26.62 -31.25
C SER A 15 -3.38 -27.12 -30.24
N GLY A 16 -4.18 -26.16 -29.74
CA GLY A 16 -5.38 -26.36 -28.93
C GLY A 16 -5.75 -25.07 -28.18
N GLY A 17 -6.22 -24.05 -28.92
CA GLY A 17 -6.75 -22.82 -28.33
C GLY A 17 -8.24 -22.89 -27.97
N ALA A 18 -8.73 -21.70 -27.60
CA ALA A 18 -10.12 -21.26 -27.39
C ALA A 18 -10.72 -21.43 -25.98
N GLY A 19 -11.16 -20.30 -25.42
CA GLY A 19 -11.98 -20.26 -24.22
C GLY A 19 -12.13 -18.88 -23.55
N PHE A 20 -12.34 -17.81 -24.31
CA PHE A 20 -12.86 -16.54 -23.78
C PHE A 20 -14.32 -16.76 -23.34
N GLY A 21 -14.61 -16.49 -22.06
CA GLY A 21 -15.96 -16.48 -21.51
C GLY A 21 -16.23 -15.15 -20.83
N ALA A 22 -16.91 -14.25 -21.55
CA ALA A 22 -17.49 -13.03 -21.03
C ALA A 22 -18.68 -13.34 -20.10
N GLY A 23 -18.82 -12.56 -19.03
CA GLY A 23 -19.96 -12.62 -18.12
C GLY A 23 -20.08 -11.35 -17.29
N ASN A 24 -20.79 -10.37 -17.83
CA ASN A 24 -21.30 -9.21 -17.10
C ASN A 24 -22.15 -9.66 -15.90
N ALA A 25 -21.97 -8.99 -14.76
CA ALA A 25 -23.09 -8.68 -13.87
C ALA A 25 -22.79 -7.42 -13.07
N CYS A 26 -23.66 -6.44 -13.28
CA CYS A 26 -23.69 -5.14 -12.62
C CYS A 26 -24.15 -5.32 -11.16
N GLY A 27 -23.56 -4.57 -10.23
CA GLY A 27 -23.99 -4.56 -8.82
C GLY A 27 -23.59 -3.27 -8.13
N VAL A 28 -24.50 -2.30 -8.13
CA VAL A 28 -24.47 -1.07 -7.32
C VAL A 28 -24.70 -1.45 -5.86
N PRO A 29 -23.96 -0.93 -4.86
CA PRO A 29 -24.43 -0.97 -3.49
C PRO A 29 -25.45 0.16 -3.28
N GLY A 30 -26.72 -0.22 -3.27
CA GLY A 30 -27.83 0.64 -2.90
C GLY A 30 -27.86 0.89 -1.38
N ILE A 31 -28.15 2.14 -1.05
CA ILE A 31 -28.58 2.64 0.26
C ILE A 31 -29.78 1.80 0.74
N GLY A 32 -29.69 1.24 1.94
CA GLY A 32 -30.76 0.44 2.55
C GLY A 32 -30.77 0.58 4.06
N SER A 33 -31.54 1.56 4.54
CA SER A 33 -31.98 1.72 5.92
C SER A 33 -32.85 0.54 6.36
N GLY A 34 -32.54 -0.06 7.51
CA GLY A 34 -33.35 -1.12 8.11
C GLY A 34 -33.34 -1.04 9.64
N PHE A 35 -34.04 -0.06 10.19
CA PHE A 35 -34.46 -0.07 11.59
C PHE A 35 -35.73 -0.93 11.70
N SER A 36 -35.64 -2.03 12.44
CA SER A 36 -36.80 -2.84 12.83
C SER A 36 -37.40 -2.25 14.11
N CYS A 37 -38.41 -1.40 13.95
CA CYS A 37 -39.33 -1.01 15.01
C CYS A 37 -40.47 -2.03 15.08
N ALA A 38 -40.58 -2.74 16.20
CA ALA A 38 -41.75 -3.54 16.54
C ALA A 38 -42.83 -2.62 17.12
N PHE A 39 -43.80 -2.24 16.28
CA PHE A 39 -45.03 -1.58 16.70
C PHE A 39 -46.20 -2.52 16.39
N GLY A 40 -46.74 -3.16 17.42
CA GLY A 40 -47.98 -3.94 17.36
C GLY A 40 -48.98 -3.29 18.31
N GLY A 41 -50.01 -2.66 17.74
CA GLY A 41 -51.12 -2.07 18.48
C GLY A 41 -52.32 -3.00 18.63
N SER A 42 -53.38 -2.42 19.23
CA SER A 42 -54.76 -2.88 19.47
C SER A 42 -54.99 -3.20 20.96
N SER A 43 -55.98 -2.67 21.68
CA SER A 43 -57.23 -1.99 21.30
C SER A 43 -57.91 -1.35 22.55
N PRO A 44 -59.06 -0.66 22.42
CA PRO A 44 -59.42 0.50 23.25
C PRO A 44 -60.45 0.20 24.36
N ALA A 45 -60.57 1.12 25.34
CA ALA A 45 -61.79 1.28 26.13
C ALA A 45 -61.90 2.72 26.64
N GLY A 46 -62.93 3.42 26.16
CA GLY A 46 -63.36 4.70 26.72
C GLY A 46 -64.19 4.53 27.98
N GLY A 47 -64.31 5.61 28.75
CA GLY A 47 -65.17 5.67 29.92
C GLY A 47 -65.20 7.07 30.53
N TYR A 48 -66.24 7.82 30.19
CA TYR A 48 -66.67 9.04 30.87
C TYR A 48 -67.02 8.76 32.33
N GLY A 49 -66.84 9.75 33.22
CA GLY A 49 -67.45 9.74 34.55
C GLY A 49 -66.95 10.85 35.46
N GLY A 50 -67.72 11.93 35.57
CA GLY A 50 -67.53 12.97 36.58
C GLY A 50 -68.10 12.57 37.95
N GLY A 51 -67.73 13.34 38.98
CA GLY A 51 -68.33 13.24 40.32
C GLY A 51 -67.75 14.24 41.31
N LEU A 52 -68.53 15.29 41.59
CA LEU A 52 -68.40 16.18 42.76
C LEU A 52 -68.80 15.44 44.06
N ALA A 53 -68.19 15.78 45.20
CA ALA A 53 -68.85 16.11 46.49
C ALA A 53 -67.96 15.91 47.75
N GLY A 54 -68.08 16.85 48.71
CA GLY A 54 -67.80 16.73 50.17
C GLY A 54 -66.38 17.15 50.60
N ALA A 55 -66.08 18.28 51.27
CA ALA A 55 -66.63 18.87 52.52
C ALA A 55 -66.73 17.80 53.64
N SER A 56 -66.19 17.93 54.85
CA SER A 56 -66.00 19.07 55.77
C SER A 56 -65.17 18.58 56.99
N ALA A 57 -64.18 19.34 57.48
CA ALA A 57 -64.21 20.18 58.70
C ALA A 57 -63.91 19.45 60.04
N SER A 58 -62.80 19.84 60.72
CA SER A 58 -62.75 20.56 62.03
C SER A 58 -62.84 19.65 63.26
N CYS A 59 -62.19 19.85 64.41
CA CYS A 59 -61.51 20.98 65.04
C CYS A 59 -60.76 20.48 66.30
N ALA A 60 -59.67 21.15 66.68
CA ALA A 60 -58.90 20.89 67.89
C ALA A 60 -59.51 21.54 69.15
N ALA A 61 -59.41 20.80 70.25
CA ALA A 61 -59.05 21.14 71.64
C ALA A 61 -59.55 22.44 72.34
N PHE A 62 -59.77 22.24 73.64
CA PHE A 62 -59.48 23.14 74.77
C PHE A 62 -60.65 23.89 75.44
N THR A 63 -61.03 23.34 76.61
CA THR A 63 -61.38 23.94 77.91
C THR A 63 -62.06 25.32 78.01
N GLY A 64 -62.99 25.41 78.97
CA GLY A 64 -62.94 26.51 79.95
C GLY A 64 -64.21 27.36 80.10
N SER A 65 -64.88 27.14 81.23
CA SER A 65 -65.74 28.05 82.00
C SER A 65 -67.04 28.59 81.39
N GLU A 66 -68.12 27.95 81.84
CA GLU A 66 -69.44 28.45 82.27
C GLU A 66 -69.78 29.93 82.02
N HIS A 67 -70.91 30.13 81.33
CA HIS A 67 -71.61 31.40 81.22
C HIS A 67 -73.01 31.25 81.83
N GLY A 68 -73.35 32.11 82.80
CA GLY A 68 -74.72 32.31 83.26
C GLY A 68 -75.18 33.72 82.93
N LEU A 69 -76.11 33.86 81.97
CA LEU A 69 -77.23 34.83 81.92
C LEU A 69 -77.74 35.00 80.47
N LEU A 70 -78.87 34.36 80.19
CA LEU A 70 -79.60 34.29 78.92
C LEU A 70 -80.43 35.56 78.66
N SER A 71 -79.90 36.54 77.90
CA SER A 71 -80.71 37.52 77.12
C SER A 71 -79.86 38.41 76.17
N GLY A 72 -78.98 37.82 75.34
CA GLY A 72 -78.10 38.59 74.43
C GLY A 72 -77.59 37.83 73.19
N ASN A 73 -78.13 36.66 72.88
CA ASN A 73 -77.48 35.71 71.97
C ASN A 73 -77.65 36.02 70.46
N GLU A 74 -78.74 36.62 70.00
CA GLU A 74 -79.00 36.73 68.55
C GLU A 74 -78.20 37.85 67.87
N LYS A 75 -78.03 38.99 68.55
CA LYS A 75 -77.25 40.11 68.00
C LYS A 75 -75.74 39.82 68.00
N VAL A 76 -75.24 39.15 69.04
CA VAL A 76 -73.83 38.77 69.16
C VAL A 76 -73.46 37.66 68.16
N THR A 77 -74.37 36.72 67.89
CA THR A 77 -74.16 35.70 66.85
C THR A 77 -74.17 36.29 65.44
N MET A 78 -75.07 37.24 65.14
CA MET A 78 -75.05 37.98 63.87
C MET A 78 -73.80 38.86 63.70
N GLN A 79 -73.31 39.45 64.80
CA GLN A 79 -72.08 40.23 64.76
C GLN A 79 -70.86 39.34 64.55
N ASN A 80 -70.79 38.17 65.21
CA ASN A 80 -69.72 37.19 64.98
C ASN A 80 -69.71 36.66 63.53
N LEU A 81 -70.89 36.43 62.94
CA LEU A 81 -71.00 36.03 61.53
C LEU A 81 -70.54 37.14 60.58
N ASN A 82 -70.92 38.40 60.85
CA ASN A 82 -70.46 39.53 60.06
C ASN A 82 -68.95 39.78 60.21
N ASP A 83 -68.39 39.63 61.41
CA ASP A 83 -66.94 39.76 61.63
C ASP A 83 -66.18 38.61 60.93
N ARG A 84 -66.76 37.40 60.92
CA ARG A 84 -66.23 36.26 60.18
C ARG A 84 -66.35 36.42 58.67
N LEU A 85 -67.40 37.05 58.17
CA LEU A 85 -67.55 37.39 56.75
C LEU A 85 -66.61 38.54 56.35
N ALA A 86 -66.42 39.55 57.20
CA ALA A 86 -65.47 40.62 56.97
C ALA A 86 -64.02 40.09 56.91
N SER A 87 -63.63 39.23 57.84
CA SER A 87 -62.33 38.54 57.81
C SER A 87 -62.20 37.59 56.61
N TYR A 88 -63.27 36.94 56.17
CA TYR A 88 -63.25 36.14 54.94
C TYR A 88 -63.03 37.03 53.70
N LEU A 89 -63.75 38.15 53.58
CA LEU A 89 -63.56 39.10 52.49
C LEU A 89 -62.17 39.73 52.49
N GLU A 90 -61.61 40.02 53.67
CA GLU A 90 -60.24 40.52 53.79
C GLU A 90 -59.21 39.46 53.36
N ASN A 91 -59.41 38.20 53.77
CA ASN A 91 -58.57 37.10 53.32
C ASN A 91 -58.68 36.85 51.80
N VAL A 92 -59.87 36.99 51.22
CA VAL A 92 -60.06 36.88 49.76
C VAL A 92 -59.29 37.99 49.04
N ARG A 93 -59.37 39.24 49.51
CA ARG A 93 -58.59 40.35 48.94
C ARG A 93 -57.09 40.13 49.06
N ALA A 94 -56.61 39.67 50.21
CA ALA A 94 -55.20 39.36 50.42
C ALA A 94 -54.72 38.23 49.49
N LEU A 95 -55.55 37.22 49.24
CA LEU A 95 -55.26 36.14 48.29
C LEU A 95 -55.31 36.61 46.84
N GLU A 96 -56.23 37.50 46.48
CA GLU A 96 -56.31 38.12 45.14
C GLU A 96 -55.05 38.96 44.87
N GLU A 97 -54.59 39.76 45.83
CA GLU A 97 -53.36 40.55 45.73
C GLU A 97 -52.12 39.65 45.62
N ALA A 98 -52.02 38.61 46.46
CA ALA A 98 -50.93 37.65 46.40
C ALA A 98 -50.90 36.88 45.07
N ASN A 99 -52.06 36.53 44.51
CA ASN A 99 -52.16 35.90 43.20
C ASN A 99 -51.73 36.86 42.07
N ALA A 100 -52.15 38.12 42.11
CA ALA A 100 -51.72 39.12 41.13
C ALA A 100 -50.19 39.31 41.15
N ASP A 101 -49.59 39.35 42.33
CA ASP A 101 -48.14 39.40 42.52
C ASP A 101 -47.42 38.16 41.94
N LEU A 102 -47.97 36.97 42.17
CA LEU A 102 -47.43 35.72 41.63
C LEU A 102 -47.55 35.68 40.11
N GLU A 103 -48.67 36.10 39.54
CA GLU A 103 -48.84 36.21 38.09
C GLU A 103 -47.81 37.17 37.47
N GLN A 104 -47.53 38.31 38.12
CA GLN A 104 -46.52 39.25 37.65
C GLN A 104 -45.11 38.65 37.72
N LYS A 105 -44.79 37.91 38.79
CA LYS A 105 -43.51 37.19 38.92
C LYS A 105 -43.37 36.10 37.86
N ILE A 106 -44.43 35.34 37.58
CA ILE A 106 -44.45 34.30 36.55
C ILE A 106 -44.26 34.93 35.16
N LYS A 107 -44.98 36.00 34.83
CA LYS A 107 -44.80 36.75 33.58
C LYS A 107 -43.36 37.27 33.43
N GLY A 108 -42.83 37.90 34.47
CA GLY A 108 -41.44 38.37 34.48
C GLY A 108 -40.40 37.24 34.41
N TRP A 109 -40.73 36.04 34.91
CA TRP A 109 -39.88 34.86 34.77
C TRP A 109 -39.91 34.33 33.33
N TYR A 110 -41.07 34.22 32.70
CA TYR A 110 -41.19 33.83 31.29
C TYR A 110 -40.58 34.85 30.32
N GLU A 111 -40.61 36.15 30.62
CA GLU A 111 -39.90 37.14 29.80
C GLU A 111 -38.38 37.02 29.91
N LYS A 112 -37.86 36.59 31.06
CA LYS A 112 -36.42 36.42 31.31
C LYS A 112 -35.88 35.05 30.91
N PHE A 113 -36.71 34.02 31.01
CA PHE A 113 -36.31 32.60 30.92
C PHE A 113 -37.24 31.77 30.04
N GLY A 114 -38.26 32.37 29.44
CA GLY A 114 -39.17 31.68 28.54
C GLY A 114 -38.48 31.23 27.25
N PRO A 115 -39.06 30.24 26.56
CA PRO A 115 -38.50 29.70 25.33
C PRO A 115 -38.45 30.78 24.25
N GLY A 116 -37.25 31.29 23.98
CA GLY A 116 -36.97 32.42 23.08
C GLY A 116 -36.21 33.59 23.75
N SER A 117 -36.17 33.66 25.09
CA SER A 117 -35.36 34.66 25.83
C SER A 117 -33.99 34.11 26.22
N CYS A 118 -33.47 33.17 25.43
CA CYS A 118 -32.14 32.58 25.60
C CYS A 118 -31.06 33.66 25.42
N ARG A 119 -30.81 34.44 26.47
CA ARG A 119 -29.71 35.40 26.53
C ARG A 119 -28.39 34.61 26.55
N GLY A 120 -27.88 34.27 25.37
CA GLY A 120 -26.56 33.68 25.17
C GLY A 120 -26.48 32.20 24.82
N LEU A 121 -27.60 31.51 24.52
CA LEU A 121 -27.57 30.12 24.01
C LEU A 121 -28.03 29.97 22.55
N ASP A 122 -28.42 31.05 21.88
CA ASP A 122 -28.39 31.12 20.42
C ASP A 122 -26.99 31.56 20.00
N HIS A 123 -26.05 30.62 20.02
CA HIS A 123 -24.83 30.81 19.25
C HIS A 123 -25.27 30.65 17.79
N ASP A 124 -25.27 31.73 17.00
CA ASP A 124 -25.65 31.69 15.57
C ASP A 124 -24.69 30.76 14.80
N TYR A 125 -24.97 29.45 14.81
CA TYR A 125 -24.18 28.46 14.09
C TYR A 125 -24.31 28.61 12.56
N ASP A 126 -25.26 29.43 12.12
CA ASP A 126 -25.52 29.80 10.73
C ASP A 126 -24.29 30.35 10.01
N ARG A 127 -23.35 30.98 10.74
CA ARG A 127 -22.10 31.49 10.17
C ARG A 127 -21.09 30.40 9.81
N TYR A 128 -21.17 29.25 10.48
CA TYR A 128 -20.26 28.12 10.24
C TYR A 128 -20.74 27.23 9.11
N PHE A 129 -22.04 27.14 8.84
CA PHE A 129 -22.58 26.35 7.73
C PHE A 129 -21.98 26.70 6.35
N PRO A 130 -21.87 27.96 5.91
CA PRO A 130 -21.25 28.27 4.63
C PRO A 130 -19.77 27.89 4.57
N ILE A 131 -19.04 28.01 5.69
CA ILE A 131 -17.61 27.61 5.77
C ILE A 131 -17.50 26.08 5.68
N ILE A 132 -18.36 25.35 6.37
CA ILE A 132 -18.41 23.88 6.33
C ILE A 132 -18.79 23.41 4.92
N ASP A 133 -19.73 24.08 4.26
CA ASP A 133 -20.14 23.74 2.90
C ASP A 133 -19.01 24.03 1.89
N ASP A 134 -18.32 25.15 2.02
CA ASP A 134 -17.15 25.48 1.20
C ASP A 134 -16.02 24.45 1.38
N LEU A 135 -15.71 24.06 2.62
CA LEU A 135 -14.73 23.00 2.90
C LEU A 135 -15.16 21.64 2.33
N ARG A 136 -16.45 21.30 2.39
CA ARG A 136 -16.99 20.07 1.77
C ARG A 136 -16.84 20.12 0.25
N ASN A 137 -17.19 21.24 -0.37
CA ASN A 137 -17.04 21.45 -1.81
C ASN A 137 -15.57 21.38 -2.23
N GLN A 138 -14.65 21.92 -1.43
CA GLN A 138 -13.22 21.81 -1.67
C GLN A 138 -12.73 20.36 -1.58
N ILE A 139 -13.17 19.60 -0.57
CA ILE A 139 -12.85 18.16 -0.44
C ILE A 139 -13.36 17.39 -1.65
N ILE A 140 -14.60 17.63 -2.09
CA ILE A 140 -15.20 16.97 -3.26
C ILE A 140 -14.42 17.33 -4.53
N SER A 141 -14.07 18.61 -4.71
CA SER A 141 -13.29 19.09 -5.85
C SER A 141 -11.92 18.43 -5.90
N VAL A 142 -11.19 18.41 -4.78
CA VAL A 142 -9.87 17.77 -4.70
C VAL A 142 -9.97 16.27 -4.93
N THR A 143 -10.98 15.60 -4.35
CA THR A 143 -11.21 14.16 -4.53
C THR A 143 -11.50 13.82 -6.00
N THR A 144 -12.34 14.62 -6.66
CA THR A 144 -12.66 14.45 -8.08
C THR A 144 -11.45 14.74 -8.96
N SER A 145 -10.68 15.78 -8.65
CA SER A 145 -9.43 16.09 -9.35
C SER A 145 -8.40 14.97 -9.18
N ASN A 146 -8.27 14.39 -7.98
CA ASN A 146 -7.37 13.27 -7.73
C ASN A 146 -7.80 12.04 -8.54
N ALA A 147 -9.10 11.71 -8.54
CA ALA A 147 -9.63 10.62 -9.37
C ALA A 147 -9.34 10.85 -10.87
N ASN A 148 -9.50 12.09 -11.37
CA ASN A 148 -9.17 12.42 -12.76
C ASN A 148 -7.66 12.25 -13.05
N ILE A 149 -6.78 12.68 -12.16
CA ILE A 149 -5.33 12.50 -12.30
C ILE A 149 -4.96 11.01 -12.33
N ILE A 150 -5.57 10.19 -11.45
CA ILE A 150 -5.36 8.73 -11.43
C ILE A 150 -5.77 8.13 -12.78
N LEU A 151 -6.95 8.48 -13.31
CA LEU A 151 -7.40 8.01 -14.61
C LEU A 151 -6.47 8.43 -15.76
N GLN A 152 -5.96 9.66 -15.73
CA GLN A 152 -4.98 10.13 -16.72
C GLN A 152 -3.65 9.37 -16.60
N ASN A 153 -3.20 9.06 -15.38
CA ASN A 153 -2.01 8.26 -15.15
C ASN A 153 -2.17 6.84 -15.69
N ASP A 154 -3.31 6.19 -15.39
CA ASP A 154 -3.62 4.86 -15.90
C ASP A 154 -3.72 4.85 -17.43
N ASN A 155 -4.35 5.87 -18.02
CA ASN A 155 -4.44 6.00 -19.47
C ASN A 155 -3.06 6.19 -20.14
N ALA A 156 -2.22 7.06 -19.56
CA ALA A 156 -0.85 7.27 -20.04
C ALA A 156 -0.01 6.00 -19.91
N ARG A 157 -0.16 5.24 -18.81
CA ARG A 157 0.51 3.96 -18.60
C ARG A 157 0.08 2.91 -19.61
N LEU A 158 -1.23 2.75 -19.83
CA LEU A 158 -1.75 1.81 -20.85
C LEU A 158 -1.28 2.18 -22.25
N THR A 159 -1.21 3.47 -22.57
CA THR A 159 -0.69 3.95 -23.86
C THR A 159 0.80 3.67 -24.01
N ALA A 160 1.59 3.86 -22.94
CA ALA A 160 3.01 3.53 -22.94
C ALA A 160 3.25 2.02 -23.12
N ASP A 161 2.47 1.18 -22.44
CA ASP A 161 2.54 -0.28 -22.58
C ASP A 161 2.15 -0.74 -24.00
N ASP A 162 1.14 -0.12 -24.63
CA ASP A 162 0.78 -0.39 -26.03
C ASP A 162 1.90 -0.02 -27.00
N PHE A 163 2.55 1.15 -26.81
CA PHE A 163 3.70 1.52 -27.63
C PHE A 163 4.91 0.61 -27.41
N LYS A 164 5.14 0.17 -26.16
CA LYS A 164 6.19 -0.79 -25.86
C LYS A 164 5.98 -2.11 -26.58
N LEU A 165 4.76 -2.67 -26.53
CA LEU A 165 4.42 -3.91 -27.23
C LEU A 165 4.60 -3.74 -28.76
N LYS A 166 4.12 -2.63 -29.31
CA LYS A 166 4.30 -2.32 -30.74
C LYS A 166 5.78 -2.24 -31.12
N PHE A 167 6.61 -1.59 -30.30
CA PHE A 167 8.04 -1.50 -30.52
C PHE A 167 8.72 -2.87 -30.46
N GLU A 168 8.40 -3.70 -29.48
CA GLU A 168 8.94 -5.06 -29.35
C GLU A 168 8.56 -5.94 -30.55
N ASN A 169 7.32 -5.84 -31.04
CA ASN A 169 6.87 -6.55 -32.24
C ASN A 169 7.61 -6.06 -33.50
N GLU A 170 7.70 -4.75 -33.70
CA GLU A 170 8.41 -4.15 -34.84
C GLU A 170 9.90 -4.51 -34.81
N GLN A 171 10.52 -4.50 -33.63
CA GLN A 171 11.91 -4.94 -33.44
C GLN A 171 12.10 -6.41 -33.80
N ALA A 172 11.18 -7.29 -33.40
CA ALA A 172 11.24 -8.71 -33.77
C ALA A 172 11.10 -8.91 -35.29
N LEU A 173 10.21 -8.17 -35.94
CA LEU A 173 10.07 -8.18 -37.40
C LEU A 173 11.35 -7.66 -38.08
N HIS A 174 11.92 -6.56 -37.60
CA HIS A 174 13.19 -6.03 -38.10
C HIS A 174 14.32 -7.06 -37.99
N GLN A 175 14.48 -7.72 -36.84
CA GLN A 175 15.51 -8.75 -36.66
C GLN A 175 15.30 -9.94 -37.61
N SER A 176 14.06 -10.34 -37.88
CA SER A 176 13.75 -11.38 -38.86
C SER A 176 14.17 -10.96 -40.27
N VAL A 177 13.83 -9.74 -40.67
CA VAL A 177 14.19 -9.21 -41.99
C VAL A 177 15.70 -9.05 -42.13
N ASP A 178 16.40 -8.58 -41.09
CA ASP A 178 17.86 -8.46 -41.10
C ASP A 178 18.55 -9.84 -41.21
N ALA A 179 17.99 -10.86 -40.57
CA ALA A 179 18.45 -12.24 -40.72
C ALA A 179 18.25 -12.75 -42.16
N ASP A 180 17.09 -12.48 -42.77
CA ASP A 180 16.80 -12.83 -44.17
C ASP A 180 17.74 -12.11 -45.14
N VAL A 181 17.97 -10.81 -44.96
CA VAL A 181 18.90 -10.00 -45.78
C VAL A 181 20.33 -10.55 -45.65
N SER A 182 20.76 -10.88 -44.44
CA SER A 182 22.08 -11.48 -44.20
C SER A 182 22.19 -12.86 -44.87
N GLY A 183 21.13 -13.66 -44.83
CA GLY A 183 21.03 -14.93 -45.54
C GLY A 183 21.11 -14.78 -47.06
N LEU A 184 20.38 -13.82 -47.63
CA LEU A 184 20.40 -13.51 -49.06
C LEU A 184 21.76 -13.00 -49.53
N ARG A 185 22.46 -12.19 -48.73
CA ARG A 185 23.85 -11.79 -49.02
C ARG A 185 24.77 -13.00 -49.10
N ARG A 186 24.67 -13.93 -48.16
CA ARG A 186 25.47 -15.17 -48.19
C ARG A 186 25.20 -16.01 -49.44
N VAL A 187 23.94 -16.13 -49.84
CA VAL A 187 23.56 -16.84 -51.08
C VAL A 187 24.10 -16.12 -52.31
N LEU A 188 24.07 -14.78 -52.35
CA LEU A 188 24.66 -14.00 -53.43
C LEU A 188 26.16 -14.23 -53.54
N ASP A 189 26.88 -14.25 -52.41
CA ASP A 189 28.31 -14.52 -52.37
C ASP A 189 28.62 -15.94 -52.90
N GLU A 190 27.85 -16.94 -52.47
CA GLU A 190 27.97 -18.33 -52.95
C GLU A 190 27.71 -18.44 -54.45
N LEU A 191 26.66 -17.80 -54.97
CA LEU A 191 26.37 -17.75 -56.41
C LEU A 191 27.47 -17.03 -57.20
N THR A 192 28.07 -15.98 -56.62
CA THR A 192 29.17 -15.24 -57.24
C THR A 192 30.42 -16.12 -57.35
N LEU A 193 30.72 -16.91 -56.31
CA LEU A 193 31.80 -17.90 -56.35
C LEU A 193 31.54 -18.99 -57.39
N CYS A 194 30.32 -19.55 -57.43
CA CYS A 194 29.95 -20.55 -58.44
C CYS A 194 30.04 -19.99 -59.86
N ARG A 195 29.63 -18.74 -60.07
CA ARG A 195 29.77 -18.06 -61.37
C ARG A 195 31.25 -17.92 -61.75
N ALA A 196 32.10 -17.46 -60.84
CA ALA A 196 33.53 -17.32 -61.11
C ALA A 196 34.19 -18.66 -61.44
N ASP A 197 33.84 -19.74 -60.73
CA ASP A 197 34.32 -21.10 -61.04
C ASP A 197 33.89 -21.55 -62.45
N LEU A 198 32.62 -21.36 -62.81
CA LEU A 198 32.13 -21.65 -64.16
C LEU A 198 32.80 -20.79 -65.24
N GLU A 199 33.09 -19.51 -64.96
CA GLU A 199 33.83 -18.63 -65.87
C GLU A 199 35.25 -19.13 -66.10
N ILE A 200 35.95 -19.58 -65.05
CA ILE A 200 37.28 -20.20 -65.17
C ILE A 200 37.21 -21.49 -65.99
N GLN A 201 36.21 -22.34 -65.76
CA GLN A 201 36.01 -23.57 -66.54
C GLN A 201 35.73 -23.27 -68.03
N LEU A 202 34.95 -22.23 -68.33
CA LEU A 202 34.70 -21.80 -69.70
C LEU A 202 35.96 -21.26 -70.38
N GLU A 203 36.73 -20.43 -69.68
CA GLU A 203 37.98 -19.88 -70.21
C GLU A 203 38.98 -21.00 -70.51
N THR A 204 39.22 -21.90 -69.55
CA THR A 204 40.12 -23.05 -69.73
C THR A 204 39.69 -23.95 -70.89
N LEU A 205 38.40 -24.27 -71.01
CA LEU A 205 37.91 -25.09 -72.13
C LEU A 205 38.03 -24.34 -73.48
N SER A 206 37.92 -23.02 -73.48
CA SER A 206 38.11 -22.19 -74.67
C SER A 206 39.58 -22.12 -75.10
N GLU A 207 40.50 -22.04 -74.14
CA GLU A 207 41.95 -22.11 -74.35
C GLU A 207 42.35 -23.48 -74.91
N GLU A 208 41.82 -24.57 -74.36
CA GLU A 208 42.02 -25.93 -74.86
C GLU A 208 41.54 -26.07 -76.32
N LEU A 209 40.36 -25.54 -76.65
CA LEU A 209 39.85 -25.54 -78.02
C LEU A 209 40.73 -24.72 -78.98
N ALA A 210 41.21 -23.55 -78.53
CA ALA A 210 42.12 -22.72 -79.32
C ALA A 210 43.45 -23.44 -79.56
N TYR A 211 44.00 -24.08 -78.52
CA TYR A 211 45.22 -24.87 -78.59
C TYR A 211 45.09 -26.04 -79.58
N LEU A 212 44.01 -26.82 -79.49
CA LEU A 212 43.73 -27.93 -80.40
C LEU A 212 43.59 -27.47 -81.86
N LYS A 213 42.90 -26.35 -82.10
CA LYS A 213 42.77 -25.76 -83.45
C LYS A 213 44.12 -25.33 -84.00
N LYS A 214 44.94 -24.65 -83.20
CA LYS A 214 46.29 -24.22 -83.59
C LYS A 214 47.19 -25.42 -83.89
N ASN A 215 47.18 -26.44 -83.03
CA ASN A 215 47.95 -27.66 -83.26
C ASN A 215 47.53 -28.35 -84.56
N HIS A 216 46.23 -28.48 -84.81
CA HIS A 216 45.73 -29.03 -86.07
C HIS A 216 46.16 -28.20 -87.29
N GLU A 217 46.10 -26.87 -87.21
CA GLU A 217 46.56 -25.99 -88.29
C GLU A 217 48.06 -26.13 -88.55
N GLU A 218 48.88 -26.24 -87.50
CA GLU A 218 50.31 -26.49 -87.58
C GLU A 218 50.64 -27.86 -88.18
N GLU A 219 49.95 -28.92 -87.75
CA GLU A 219 50.09 -30.27 -88.32
C GLU A 219 49.70 -30.29 -89.80
N MET A 220 48.60 -29.63 -90.19
CA MET A 220 48.18 -29.52 -91.58
C MET A 220 49.19 -28.74 -92.43
N LYS A 221 49.74 -27.64 -91.90
CA LYS A 221 50.83 -26.89 -92.55
C LYS A 221 52.10 -27.73 -92.67
N ALA A 222 52.45 -28.50 -91.64
CA ALA A 222 53.62 -29.38 -91.64
C ALA A 222 53.45 -30.51 -92.68
N LEU A 223 52.28 -31.14 -92.75
CA LEU A 223 51.95 -32.15 -93.77
C LEU A 223 51.94 -31.54 -95.18
N GLN A 224 51.45 -30.31 -95.34
CA GLN A 224 51.47 -29.58 -96.61
C GLN A 224 52.89 -29.19 -97.04
N CYS A 225 53.75 -28.80 -96.11
CA CYS A 225 55.16 -28.52 -96.37
C CYS A 225 55.96 -29.81 -96.67
N ALA A 226 55.66 -30.90 -95.95
CA ALA A 226 56.25 -32.21 -96.19
C ALA A 226 55.84 -32.80 -97.56
N ALA A 227 54.68 -32.41 -98.08
CA ALA A 227 54.23 -32.77 -99.43
C ALA A 227 54.86 -31.91 -100.55
N GLY A 228 55.60 -30.84 -100.24
CA GLY A 228 56.02 -29.80 -101.20
C GLY A 228 57.52 -29.55 -101.40
N GLY A 229 58.43 -30.27 -100.71
CA GLY A 229 59.84 -29.89 -100.68
C GLY A 229 60.83 -31.00 -101.02
N ASN A 230 61.28 -31.08 -102.27
CA ASN A 230 62.58 -31.65 -102.61
C ASN A 230 63.64 -30.56 -102.38
N VAL A 231 64.29 -30.56 -101.21
CA VAL A 231 65.27 -29.52 -100.84
C VAL A 231 66.69 -30.06 -101.04
N ASN A 232 67.33 -29.58 -102.10
CA ASN A 232 68.77 -29.65 -102.31
C ASN A 232 69.43 -28.48 -101.56
N VAL A 233 70.34 -28.78 -100.63
CA VAL A 233 71.06 -27.78 -99.81
C VAL A 233 72.51 -27.71 -100.30
N GLU A 234 72.85 -26.64 -101.03
CA GLU A 234 74.23 -26.31 -101.38
C GLU A 234 74.85 -25.42 -100.30
N MET A 235 75.86 -25.97 -99.64
CA MET A 235 76.63 -25.39 -98.54
C MET A 235 77.85 -24.64 -99.09
N ASN A 236 77.89 -23.31 -98.95
CA ASN A 236 79.10 -22.51 -99.15
C ASN A 236 79.84 -22.33 -97.81
N ALA A 237 80.94 -23.05 -97.65
CA ALA A 237 81.80 -23.01 -96.47
C ALA A 237 82.77 -21.80 -96.53
N ALA A 238 82.59 -20.86 -95.60
CA ALA A 238 83.54 -19.79 -95.32
C ALA A 238 84.73 -20.31 -94.47
N PRO A 239 85.89 -19.62 -94.44
CA PRO A 239 87.18 -20.16 -93.99
C PRO A 239 87.19 -20.53 -92.50
N GLY A 240 87.86 -21.64 -92.18
CA GLY A 240 87.87 -22.27 -90.87
C GLY A 240 88.30 -21.36 -89.72
N VAL A 241 87.30 -20.96 -88.92
CA VAL A 241 87.49 -20.59 -87.53
C VAL A 241 87.96 -21.83 -86.77
N ASP A 242 88.94 -21.68 -85.87
CA ASP A 242 89.40 -22.76 -85.01
C ASP A 242 88.24 -23.29 -84.16
N LEU A 243 87.66 -24.39 -84.64
CA LEU A 243 86.44 -24.98 -84.13
C LEU A 243 86.59 -25.41 -82.68
N THR A 244 87.81 -25.74 -82.25
CA THR A 244 88.11 -26.17 -80.89
C THR A 244 87.97 -25.00 -79.92
N VAL A 245 88.49 -23.83 -80.28
CA VAL A 245 88.38 -22.61 -79.47
C VAL A 245 86.94 -22.10 -79.45
N LEU A 246 86.24 -22.13 -80.58
CA LEU A 246 84.83 -21.72 -80.65
C LEU A 246 83.91 -22.65 -79.85
N LEU A 247 84.09 -23.97 -79.94
CA LEU A 247 83.32 -24.95 -79.17
C LEU A 247 83.58 -24.81 -77.66
N ASN A 248 84.83 -24.57 -77.25
CA ASN A 248 85.17 -24.34 -75.85
C ASN A 248 84.59 -23.01 -75.33
N ASN A 249 84.63 -21.94 -76.12
CA ASN A 249 83.99 -20.66 -75.75
C ASN A 249 82.46 -20.80 -75.66
N MET A 250 81.81 -21.46 -76.62
CA MET A 250 80.36 -21.71 -76.51
C MET A 250 80.04 -22.54 -75.27
N ARG A 251 80.86 -23.55 -74.95
CA ARG A 251 80.66 -24.36 -73.75
C ARG A 251 80.81 -23.53 -72.47
N ALA A 252 81.81 -22.66 -72.39
CA ALA A 252 82.00 -21.74 -71.27
C ALA A 252 80.82 -20.78 -71.12
N GLU A 253 80.32 -20.18 -72.20
CA GLU A 253 79.14 -19.30 -72.18
C GLU A 253 77.87 -20.05 -71.73
N TYR A 254 77.68 -21.31 -72.16
CA TYR A 254 76.57 -22.13 -71.71
C TYR A 254 76.70 -22.54 -70.23
N GLU A 255 77.92 -22.79 -69.76
CA GLU A 255 78.19 -23.16 -68.38
C GLU A 255 78.00 -21.95 -67.45
N ASP A 256 78.43 -20.77 -67.87
CA ASP A 256 78.18 -19.49 -67.17
C ASP A 256 76.67 -19.17 -67.15
N LEU A 257 75.96 -19.33 -68.27
CA LEU A 257 74.51 -19.12 -68.33
C LEU A 257 73.74 -20.12 -67.46
N ALA A 258 74.14 -21.40 -67.47
CA ALA A 258 73.54 -22.43 -66.64
C ALA A 258 73.80 -22.15 -65.14
N GLU A 259 75.00 -21.68 -64.80
CA GLU A 259 75.33 -21.34 -63.43
C GLU A 259 74.63 -20.06 -62.95
N GLN A 260 74.49 -19.06 -63.82
CA GLN A 260 73.68 -17.87 -63.54
C GLN A 260 72.21 -18.24 -63.34
N ASN A 261 71.64 -19.08 -64.22
CA ASN A 261 70.27 -19.56 -64.08
C ASN A 261 70.06 -20.32 -62.76
N ARG A 262 71.03 -21.17 -62.36
CA ARG A 262 71.01 -21.87 -61.08
C ARG A 262 71.02 -20.90 -59.91
N ARG A 263 71.91 -19.89 -59.91
CA ARG A 263 71.99 -18.87 -58.85
C ARG A 263 70.70 -18.04 -58.77
N ASP A 264 70.13 -17.65 -59.90
CA ASP A 264 68.90 -16.87 -59.96
C ASP A 264 67.70 -17.69 -59.43
N ALA A 265 67.63 -18.97 -59.77
CA ALA A 265 66.61 -19.88 -59.26
C ALA A 265 66.74 -20.11 -57.74
N GLU A 266 67.96 -20.31 -57.24
CA GLU A 266 68.25 -20.44 -55.80
C GLU A 266 67.89 -19.14 -55.05
N ALA A 267 68.28 -17.98 -55.58
CA ALA A 267 67.96 -16.68 -55.00
C ALA A 267 66.44 -16.45 -54.95
N TRP A 268 65.73 -16.72 -56.05
CA TRP A 268 64.28 -16.61 -56.13
C TRP A 268 63.57 -17.56 -55.16
N PHE A 269 64.03 -18.81 -55.05
CA PHE A 269 63.49 -19.77 -54.10
C PHE A 269 63.69 -19.33 -52.65
N ASN A 270 64.89 -18.82 -52.32
CA ASN A 270 65.20 -18.32 -50.99
C ASN A 270 64.36 -17.08 -50.64
N GLU A 271 64.20 -16.14 -51.57
CA GLU A 271 63.35 -14.96 -51.37
C GLU A 271 61.88 -15.35 -51.13
N LYS A 272 61.33 -16.26 -51.95
CA LYS A 272 59.96 -16.74 -51.77
C LYS A 272 59.77 -17.53 -50.49
N SER A 273 60.74 -18.38 -50.13
CA SER A 273 60.72 -19.13 -48.87
C SER A 273 60.79 -18.21 -47.66
N ALA A 274 61.65 -17.18 -47.69
CA ALA A 274 61.74 -16.19 -46.63
C ALA A 274 60.45 -15.36 -46.50
N SER A 275 59.87 -14.92 -47.62
CA SER A 275 58.59 -14.21 -47.63
C SER A 275 57.45 -15.07 -47.05
N LEU A 276 57.39 -16.35 -47.42
CA LEU A 276 56.38 -17.27 -46.90
C LEU A 276 56.57 -17.51 -45.39
N GLN A 277 57.81 -17.70 -44.94
CA GLN A 277 58.13 -17.89 -43.53
C GLN A 277 57.77 -16.65 -42.69
N GLN A 278 57.98 -15.45 -43.23
CA GLN A 278 57.55 -14.20 -42.60
C GLN A 278 56.03 -14.14 -42.49
N GLN A 279 55.30 -14.41 -43.57
CA GLN A 279 53.83 -14.43 -43.57
C GLN A 279 53.27 -15.44 -42.55
N ILE A 280 53.83 -16.66 -42.50
CA ILE A 280 53.42 -17.68 -41.52
C ILE A 280 53.65 -17.17 -40.08
N SER A 281 54.75 -16.47 -39.83
CA SER A 281 55.07 -15.93 -38.50
C SER A 281 54.12 -14.80 -38.10
N ASP A 282 53.80 -13.91 -39.04
CA ASP A 282 52.87 -12.80 -38.84
C ASP A 282 51.44 -13.33 -38.60
N GLU A 283 51.00 -14.30 -39.40
CA GLU A 283 49.68 -14.93 -39.27
C GLU A 283 49.56 -15.76 -37.99
N ALA A 284 50.62 -16.48 -37.58
CA ALA A 284 50.68 -17.14 -36.29
C ALA A 284 50.60 -16.11 -35.14
N GLY A 285 51.31 -14.98 -35.26
CA GLY A 285 51.22 -13.86 -34.32
C GLY A 285 49.79 -13.33 -34.19
N ALA A 286 49.15 -13.00 -35.30
CA ALA A 286 47.77 -12.52 -35.36
C ALA A 286 46.79 -13.55 -34.75
N ALA A 287 46.94 -14.83 -35.09
CA ALA A 287 46.10 -15.91 -34.54
C ALA A 287 46.27 -16.05 -33.02
N THR A 288 47.50 -15.92 -32.50
CA THR A 288 47.73 -15.94 -31.05
C THR A 288 47.14 -14.72 -30.34
N SER A 289 47.21 -13.52 -30.93
CA SER A 289 46.57 -12.31 -30.37
C SER A 289 45.06 -12.47 -30.30
N ALA A 290 44.43 -12.89 -31.40
CA ALA A 290 42.98 -13.14 -31.44
C ALA A 290 42.54 -14.20 -30.43
N ARG A 291 43.35 -15.27 -30.26
CA ARG A 291 43.10 -16.29 -29.24
C ARG A 291 43.16 -15.72 -27.81
N ASN A 292 44.12 -14.83 -27.53
CA ASN A 292 44.27 -14.20 -26.22
C ASN A 292 43.10 -13.24 -25.94
N GLU A 293 42.69 -12.44 -26.92
CA GLU A 293 41.52 -11.56 -26.82
C GLU A 293 40.23 -12.37 -26.56
N LEU A 294 40.04 -13.48 -27.27
CA LEU A 294 38.93 -14.39 -27.02
C LEU A 294 38.93 -14.93 -25.59
N THR A 295 40.11 -15.30 -25.06
CA THR A 295 40.21 -15.79 -23.68
C THR A 295 39.94 -14.70 -22.64
N GLU A 296 40.38 -13.46 -22.87
CA GLU A 296 40.09 -12.34 -21.97
C GLU A 296 38.59 -12.02 -21.99
N MET A 297 37.97 -11.97 -23.19
CA MET A 297 36.53 -11.77 -23.32
C MET A 297 35.73 -12.86 -22.60
N LYS A 298 36.14 -14.14 -22.72
CA LYS A 298 35.53 -15.24 -21.94
C LYS A 298 35.68 -15.03 -20.43
N ARG A 299 36.83 -14.57 -19.97
CA ARG A 299 37.09 -14.30 -18.54
C ARG A 299 36.22 -13.15 -18.02
N THR A 300 36.07 -12.07 -18.80
CA THR A 300 35.20 -10.95 -18.45
C THR A 300 33.73 -11.36 -18.40
N LEU A 301 33.26 -12.16 -19.37
CA LEU A 301 31.90 -12.71 -19.38
C LEU A 301 31.63 -13.55 -18.12
N GLN A 302 32.53 -14.47 -17.79
CA GLN A 302 32.40 -15.29 -16.57
C GLN A 302 32.38 -14.43 -15.30
N THR A 303 33.18 -13.37 -15.24
CA THR A 303 33.21 -12.45 -14.09
C THR A 303 31.88 -11.71 -13.96
N LEU A 304 31.36 -11.15 -15.06
CA LEU A 304 30.05 -10.48 -15.08
C LEU A 304 28.90 -11.43 -14.75
N GLU A 305 28.98 -12.69 -15.19
CA GLU A 305 27.97 -13.70 -14.87
C GLU A 305 27.98 -14.05 -13.37
N ILE A 306 29.15 -14.16 -12.75
CA ILE A 306 29.27 -14.34 -11.29
C ILE A 306 28.72 -13.12 -10.55
N GLU A 307 29.04 -11.91 -10.99
CA GLU A 307 28.50 -10.67 -10.41
C GLU A 307 26.97 -10.64 -10.51
N LEU A 308 26.40 -11.00 -11.67
CA LEU A 308 24.95 -11.09 -11.86
C LEU A 308 24.33 -12.11 -10.89
N GLN A 309 24.89 -13.31 -10.77
CA GLN A 309 24.40 -14.32 -9.82
C GLN A 309 24.49 -13.83 -8.37
N SER A 310 25.56 -13.11 -8.00
CA SER A 310 25.72 -12.55 -6.66
C SER A 310 24.68 -11.47 -6.36
N LEU A 311 24.37 -10.60 -7.33
CA LEU A 311 23.34 -9.56 -7.20
C LEU A 311 21.94 -10.16 -7.11
N LEU A 312 21.66 -11.22 -7.87
CA LEU A 312 20.39 -11.96 -7.77
C LEU A 312 20.23 -12.62 -6.40
N ALA A 313 21.30 -13.22 -5.85
CA ALA A 313 21.29 -13.76 -4.50
C ALA A 313 21.07 -12.67 -3.43
N MET A 314 21.72 -11.51 -3.59
CA MET A 314 21.52 -10.35 -2.70
C MET A 314 20.07 -9.83 -2.76
N LYS A 315 19.51 -9.67 -3.97
CA LYS A 315 18.11 -9.29 -4.16
C LYS A 315 17.18 -10.26 -3.44
N HIS A 316 17.37 -11.56 -3.65
CA HIS A 316 16.54 -12.58 -3.01
C HIS A 316 16.63 -12.52 -1.48
N SER A 317 17.84 -12.34 -0.92
CA SER A 317 18.01 -12.17 0.52
C SER A 317 17.29 -10.93 1.07
N LEU A 318 17.30 -9.82 0.33
CA LEU A 318 16.61 -8.59 0.72
C LEU A 318 15.09 -8.74 0.63
N GLU A 319 14.58 -9.39 -0.40
CA GLU A 319 13.15 -9.72 -0.53
C GLU A 319 12.68 -10.62 0.61
N CYS A 320 13.44 -11.67 0.95
CA CYS A 320 13.15 -12.51 2.10
C CYS A 320 13.14 -11.71 3.41
N SER A 321 14.14 -10.86 3.65
CA SER A 321 14.18 -10.00 4.84
C SER A 321 13.00 -9.03 4.90
N LEU A 322 12.61 -8.44 3.76
CA LEU A 322 11.42 -7.59 3.69
C LEU A 322 10.17 -8.36 4.10
N THR A 323 9.91 -9.52 3.49
CA THR A 323 8.74 -10.35 3.81
C THR A 323 8.71 -10.81 5.27
N GLU A 324 9.88 -11.14 5.84
CA GLU A 324 10.00 -11.49 7.27
C GLU A 324 9.65 -10.30 8.16
N THR A 325 10.17 -9.10 7.84
CA THR A 325 9.86 -7.89 8.61
C THR A 325 8.39 -7.50 8.50
N GLU A 326 7.80 -7.55 7.30
CA GLU A 326 6.37 -7.30 7.09
C GLU A 326 5.51 -8.31 7.87
N GLY A 327 5.87 -9.60 7.83
CA GLY A 327 5.21 -10.63 8.63
C GLY A 327 5.31 -10.38 10.14
N ASN A 328 6.47 -9.96 10.63
CA ASN A 328 6.69 -9.60 12.03
C ASN A 328 5.86 -8.37 12.45
N TYR A 329 5.69 -7.38 11.58
CA TYR A 329 4.82 -6.23 11.87
C TYR A 329 3.34 -6.60 11.81
N CYS A 330 2.93 -7.46 10.87
CA CYS A 330 1.55 -7.95 10.80
C CYS A 330 1.16 -8.72 12.06
N THR A 331 2.05 -9.59 12.58
CA THR A 331 1.80 -10.33 13.83
C THR A 331 1.74 -9.40 15.04
N GLN A 332 2.63 -8.40 15.13
CA GLN A 332 2.57 -7.38 16.18
C GLN A 332 1.27 -6.56 16.14
N LEU A 333 0.84 -6.13 14.96
CA LEU A 333 -0.43 -5.43 14.78
C LEU A 333 -1.61 -6.31 15.18
N ALA A 334 -1.62 -7.59 14.79
CA ALA A 334 -2.65 -8.53 15.20
C ALA A 334 -2.68 -8.74 16.73
N GLN A 335 -1.52 -8.79 17.38
CA GLN A 335 -1.41 -8.89 18.84
C GLN A 335 -1.98 -7.64 19.53
N ILE A 336 -1.63 -6.45 19.05
CA ILE A 336 -2.17 -5.18 19.61
C ILE A 336 -3.68 -5.12 19.39
N GLN A 337 -4.17 -5.50 18.21
CA GLN A 337 -5.61 -5.54 17.93
C GLN A 337 -6.35 -6.51 18.85
N ALA A 338 -5.77 -7.67 19.15
CA ALA A 338 -6.32 -8.63 20.10
C ALA A 338 -6.36 -8.06 21.53
N GLN A 339 -5.32 -7.33 21.95
CA GLN A 339 -5.30 -6.64 23.26
C GLN A 339 -6.36 -5.54 23.34
N ILE A 340 -6.54 -4.76 22.28
CA ILE A 340 -7.61 -3.75 22.20
C ILE A 340 -8.97 -4.43 22.33
N GLY A 341 -9.23 -5.51 21.57
CA GLY A 341 -10.48 -6.25 21.65
C GLY A 341 -10.77 -6.80 23.05
N ALA A 342 -9.76 -7.36 23.73
CA ALA A 342 -9.90 -7.83 25.10
C ALA A 342 -10.23 -6.71 26.10
N LEU A 343 -9.61 -5.52 25.94
CA LEU A 343 -9.91 -4.36 26.77
C LEU A 343 -11.31 -3.79 26.49
N GLU A 344 -11.73 -3.74 25.23
CA GLU A 344 -13.08 -3.33 24.83
C GLU A 344 -14.14 -4.26 25.42
N GLU A 345 -13.89 -5.58 25.40
CA GLU A 345 -14.77 -6.57 26.02
C GLU A 345 -14.85 -6.40 27.54
N GLN A 346 -13.71 -6.21 28.22
CA GLN A 346 -13.70 -5.91 29.66
C GLN A 346 -14.47 -4.63 30.00
N LEU A 347 -14.33 -3.57 29.18
CA LEU A 347 -15.03 -2.32 29.37
C LEU A 347 -16.54 -2.51 29.17
N HIS A 348 -16.93 -3.26 28.16
CA HIS A 348 -18.33 -3.63 27.93
C HIS A 348 -18.90 -4.43 29.11
N GLN A 349 -18.16 -5.41 29.61
CA GLN A 349 -18.56 -6.21 30.78
C GLN A 349 -18.81 -5.31 32.00
N VAL A 350 -17.87 -4.43 32.34
CA VAL A 350 -18.02 -3.51 33.49
C VAL A 350 -19.22 -2.58 33.33
N ARG A 351 -19.49 -2.08 32.11
CA ARG A 351 -20.69 -1.26 31.84
C ARG A 351 -21.96 -2.04 32.09
N THR A 352 -22.08 -3.25 31.54
CA THR A 352 -23.28 -4.09 31.73
C THR A 352 -23.49 -4.46 33.20
N GLU A 353 -22.41 -4.76 33.94
CA GLU A 353 -22.49 -5.04 35.38
C GLU A 353 -22.93 -3.80 36.18
N THR A 354 -22.41 -2.61 35.83
CA THR A 354 -22.81 -1.35 36.47
C THR A 354 -24.28 -1.02 36.21
N GLU A 355 -24.76 -1.23 34.99
CA GLU A 355 -26.17 -1.07 34.62
C GLU A 355 -27.06 -2.06 35.36
N GLY A 356 -26.61 -3.32 35.50
CA GLY A 356 -27.29 -4.34 36.31
C GLY A 356 -27.40 -3.93 37.78
N GLN A 357 -26.29 -3.54 38.40
CA GLN A 357 -26.28 -3.06 39.79
C GLN A 357 -27.20 -1.85 39.98
N LYS A 358 -27.21 -0.91 39.03
CA LYS A 358 -28.11 0.26 39.08
C LYS A 358 -29.59 -0.17 39.14
N LEU A 359 -30.01 -1.13 38.31
CA LEU A 359 -31.38 -1.66 38.32
C LEU A 359 -31.72 -2.34 39.65
N GLU A 360 -30.80 -3.13 40.20
CA GLU A 360 -30.97 -3.75 41.52
C GLU A 360 -31.13 -2.70 42.64
N TYR A 361 -30.35 -1.61 42.60
CA TYR A 361 -30.49 -0.49 43.53
C TYR A 361 -31.83 0.23 43.40
N GLU A 362 -32.32 0.46 42.17
CA GLU A 362 -33.64 1.06 41.94
C GLU A 362 -34.76 0.18 42.51
N GLN A 363 -34.70 -1.14 42.28
CA GLN A 363 -35.67 -2.08 42.85
C GLN A 363 -35.64 -2.09 44.39
N LEU A 364 -34.45 -2.06 44.99
CA LEU A 364 -34.31 -2.01 46.44
C LEU A 364 -34.85 -0.70 47.03
N LEU A 365 -34.65 0.42 46.33
CA LEU A 365 -35.20 1.71 46.71
C LEU A 365 -36.74 1.69 46.67
N ASP A 366 -37.34 1.10 45.64
CA ASP A 366 -38.79 0.94 45.52
C ASP A 366 -39.38 0.10 46.66
N ILE A 367 -38.75 -1.04 46.99
CA ILE A 367 -39.13 -1.88 48.13
C ILE A 367 -39.02 -1.09 49.43
N LYS A 368 -37.93 -0.34 49.63
CA LYS A 368 -37.73 0.50 50.81
C LYS A 368 -38.84 1.55 50.93
N VAL A 369 -39.19 2.24 49.84
CA VAL A 369 -40.28 3.23 49.82
C VAL A 369 -41.63 2.56 50.13
N HIS A 370 -41.86 1.34 49.65
CA HIS A 370 -43.06 0.57 49.97
C HIS A 370 -43.14 0.22 51.47
N LEU A 371 -42.06 -0.31 52.03
CA LEU A 371 -41.98 -0.65 53.45
C LEU A 371 -42.13 0.58 54.35
N GLU A 372 -41.56 1.73 53.98
CA GLU A 372 -41.76 2.98 54.72
C GLU A 372 -43.22 3.41 54.76
N LYS A 373 -43.95 3.29 53.64
CA LYS A 373 -45.40 3.55 53.61
C LYS A 373 -46.16 2.57 54.52
N GLU A 374 -45.76 1.30 54.56
CA GLU A 374 -46.37 0.29 55.41
C GLU A 374 -46.14 0.62 56.90
N ILE A 375 -44.90 1.00 57.28
CA ILE A 375 -44.58 1.48 58.63
C ILE A 375 -45.40 2.72 58.98
N ASP A 376 -45.51 3.70 58.08
CA ASP A 376 -46.35 4.90 58.30
C ASP A 376 -47.82 4.55 58.48
N THR A 377 -48.33 3.50 57.81
CA THR A 377 -49.68 3.00 58.07
C THR A 377 -49.79 2.29 59.42
N TYR A 378 -48.82 1.44 59.78
CA TYR A 378 -48.80 0.78 61.09
C TYR A 378 -48.71 1.80 62.24
N CYS A 379 -47.88 2.84 62.12
CA CYS A 379 -47.80 3.93 63.08
C CYS A 379 -49.15 4.66 63.21
N ARG A 380 -49.85 4.94 62.10
CA ARG A 380 -51.19 5.56 62.14
C ARG A 380 -52.25 4.69 62.82
N LEU A 381 -52.21 3.37 62.61
CA LEU A 381 -53.13 2.44 63.29
C LEU A 381 -52.87 2.36 64.80
N ILE A 382 -51.60 2.47 65.21
CA ILE A 382 -51.20 2.39 66.62
C ILE A 382 -51.44 3.71 67.36
N ASP A 383 -51.24 4.85 66.70
CA ASP A 383 -51.28 6.17 67.35
C ASP A 383 -52.69 6.78 67.49
N GLY A 384 -53.74 6.18 66.91
CA GLY A 384 -55.15 6.55 67.16
C GLY A 384 -55.45 8.06 67.24
N GLU A 385 -55.56 8.73 66.10
CA GLU A 385 -56.02 10.13 65.88
C GLU A 385 -55.36 11.30 66.67
N ASP A 386 -54.59 11.08 67.75
CA ASP A 386 -53.86 12.12 68.49
C ASP A 386 -52.36 11.79 68.60
N GLY A 387 -51.57 12.37 67.69
CA GLY A 387 -50.22 11.91 67.36
C GLY A 387 -49.10 12.11 68.40
N SER A 388 -48.15 11.18 68.37
CA SER A 388 -46.71 11.43 68.57
C SER A 388 -45.93 10.14 68.29
N CYS A 389 -45.70 9.82 67.00
CA CYS A 389 -44.61 8.93 66.65
C CYS A 389 -43.31 9.63 67.08
N VAL A 390 -42.75 9.19 68.21
CA VAL A 390 -41.44 9.60 68.69
C VAL A 390 -40.47 9.25 67.57
N LYS A 391 -40.11 10.25 66.76
CA LYS A 391 -38.89 10.23 65.97
C LYS A 391 -37.76 10.03 66.96
N SER A 392 -37.42 8.77 67.21
CA SER A 392 -36.32 8.37 68.06
C SER A 392 -35.07 9.09 67.56
N LYS A 393 -34.64 10.02 68.40
CA LYS A 393 -33.47 10.83 68.23
C LYS A 393 -32.26 9.90 68.30
N GLY A 394 -31.66 9.69 67.13
CA GLY A 394 -30.25 9.34 67.01
C GLY A 394 -29.87 7.91 67.38
N TYR A 395 -29.83 7.05 66.36
CA TYR A 395 -28.55 6.41 66.10
C TYR A 395 -27.70 7.36 65.28
N ARG A 396 -26.92 8.19 65.99
CA ARG A 396 -25.65 8.68 65.48
C ARG A 396 -24.82 7.42 65.23
N GLY A 397 -24.91 6.89 64.01
CA GLY A 397 -23.92 5.95 63.52
C GLY A 397 -22.54 6.57 63.73
N PRO A 398 -21.52 5.79 64.13
CA PRO A 398 -20.16 6.30 64.21
C PRO A 398 -19.86 6.92 62.84
N GLY A 399 -19.48 8.20 62.87
CA GLY A 399 -19.59 9.05 61.70
C GLY A 399 -19.01 8.41 60.44
N ASN A 400 -19.69 8.67 59.32
CA ASN A 400 -18.97 9.04 58.12
C ASN A 400 -18.10 10.25 58.48
N GLN A 401 -16.94 10.00 59.10
CA GLN A 401 -15.76 10.64 58.61
C GLN A 401 -15.70 10.20 57.16
N THR A 402 -15.99 11.12 56.26
CA THR A 402 -15.21 11.28 55.04
C THR A 402 -13.75 11.37 55.50
N LYS A 403 -13.18 10.24 55.92
CA LYS A 403 -11.76 10.04 55.92
C LYS A 403 -11.52 9.89 54.45
N ASP A 404 -11.20 11.01 53.81
CA ASP A 404 -10.58 11.02 52.50
C ASP A 404 -9.68 9.79 52.47
N SER A 405 -10.09 8.78 51.71
CA SER A 405 -9.22 7.66 51.40
C SER A 405 -8.06 8.39 50.75
N SER A 406 -6.99 8.59 51.52
CA SER A 406 -5.82 9.27 51.05
C SER A 406 -5.42 8.44 49.85
N LYS A 407 -5.65 8.98 48.65
CA LYS A 407 -5.28 8.31 47.42
C LYS A 407 -3.78 8.11 47.55
N THR A 408 -3.35 6.91 47.91
CA THR A 408 -1.97 6.47 47.78
C THR A 408 -1.75 6.39 46.28
N ALA A 409 -1.35 7.53 45.70
CA ALA A 409 -0.89 7.57 44.34
C ALA A 409 0.43 6.81 44.30
N MET A 410 0.37 5.55 43.88
CA MET A 410 1.56 4.77 43.58
C MET A 410 2.13 5.31 42.27
N VAL A 411 3.13 6.19 42.35
CA VAL A 411 3.87 6.64 41.18
C VAL A 411 4.84 5.54 40.78
N LYS A 412 4.47 4.75 39.76
CA LYS A 412 5.37 3.80 39.12
C LYS A 412 6.20 4.56 38.10
N THR A 413 7.45 4.85 38.44
CA THR A 413 8.40 5.43 37.47
C THR A 413 9.08 4.28 36.75
N ILE A 414 8.82 4.17 35.44
CA ILE A 414 9.49 3.21 34.56
C ILE A 414 10.69 3.93 33.97
N VAL A 415 11.90 3.50 34.33
CA VAL A 415 13.13 3.99 33.72
C VAL A 415 13.55 2.97 32.67
N GLU A 416 13.42 3.35 31.40
CA GLU A 416 13.86 2.56 30.25
C GLU A 416 15.22 3.08 29.79
N GLU A 417 16.20 2.19 29.74
CA GLU A 417 17.51 2.48 29.16
C GLU A 417 17.45 2.12 27.67
N ILE A 418 17.55 3.14 26.81
CA ILE A 418 17.36 3.03 25.36
C ILE A 418 18.70 3.27 24.66
N ASP A 419 19.07 2.34 23.77
CA ASP A 419 20.25 2.47 22.91
C ASP A 419 20.04 3.56 21.83
N PRO A 420 21.08 4.14 21.20
CA PRO A 420 20.92 5.23 20.21
C PRO A 420 20.17 4.82 18.93
N ARG A 421 19.76 3.55 18.81
CA ARG A 421 18.92 3.01 17.73
C ARG A 421 17.45 2.79 18.14
N GLY A 422 17.04 3.25 19.32
CA GLY A 422 15.63 3.26 19.75
C GLY A 422 15.09 1.93 20.29
N LYS A 423 15.94 0.94 20.57
CA LYS A 423 15.53 -0.36 21.13
C LYS A 423 15.76 -0.37 22.65
N VAL A 424 14.74 -0.75 23.42
CA VAL A 424 14.79 -0.81 24.89
C VAL A 424 15.62 -2.01 25.33
N LEU A 425 16.71 -1.78 26.05
CA LEU A 425 17.66 -2.83 26.47
C LEU A 425 17.34 -3.39 27.86
N SER A 426 16.79 -2.58 28.75
CA SER A 426 16.44 -2.98 30.11
C SER A 426 15.33 -2.08 30.66
N SER A 427 14.36 -2.70 31.35
CA SER A 427 13.26 -2.00 32.02
C SER A 427 13.25 -2.40 33.50
N ARG A 428 13.44 -1.42 34.40
CA ARG A 428 13.42 -1.65 35.84
C ARG A 428 12.37 -0.76 36.50
N VAL A 429 11.41 -1.41 37.17
CA VAL A 429 10.29 -0.74 37.83
C VAL A 429 10.66 -0.47 39.29
N HIS A 430 10.70 0.81 39.68
CA HIS A 430 10.83 1.22 41.08
C HIS A 430 9.48 1.72 41.61
N THR A 431 9.00 1.09 42.69
CA THR A 431 7.79 1.50 43.42
C THR A 431 8.18 2.12 44.75
N VAL A 432 7.89 3.40 44.93
CA VAL A 432 8.11 4.11 46.21
C VAL A 432 6.77 4.62 46.73
N GLU A 433 6.44 4.30 47.99
CA GLU A 433 5.28 4.85 48.69
C GLU A 433 5.62 6.23 49.26
N GLU A 434 5.07 7.30 48.67
CA GLU A 434 5.24 8.65 49.21
C GLU A 434 4.07 9.02 50.13
N LYS A 435 4.37 9.21 51.43
CA LYS A 435 3.40 9.65 52.44
C LYS A 435 3.50 11.18 52.56
N SER A 436 2.57 11.93 51.96
CA SER A 436 2.58 13.39 52.02
C SER A 436 2.38 13.91 53.45
N THR A 437 3.45 14.38 54.10
CA THR A 437 3.36 15.25 55.28
C THR A 437 3.20 16.70 54.83
N LYS A 438 2.15 17.34 55.37
CA LYS A 438 1.80 18.74 55.17
C LYS A 438 2.94 19.63 55.69
N THR A 439 3.73 20.24 54.81
CA THR A 439 4.72 21.26 55.18
C THR A 439 4.14 22.65 54.98
N ASN A 440 4.05 23.39 56.08
CA ASN A 440 3.73 24.81 56.11
C ASN A 440 4.79 25.62 55.37
N SER A 441 4.34 26.69 54.74
CA SER A 441 5.18 27.75 54.17
C SER A 441 6.16 28.32 55.21
N THR A 442 7.45 28.27 54.92
CA THR A 442 8.41 29.26 55.42
C THR A 442 9.32 29.70 54.28
N LYS A 443 9.17 30.98 53.98
CA LYS A 443 9.97 31.85 53.11
C LYS A 443 11.47 31.78 53.48
N SER A 444 12.32 31.52 52.50
CA SER A 444 13.74 31.92 52.53
C SER A 444 14.24 32.15 51.10
N GLU A 445 14.51 33.42 50.79
CA GLU A 445 15.44 33.85 49.75
C GLU A 445 16.72 33.00 49.75
N GLN A 446 17.33 32.76 48.57
CA GLN A 446 18.64 33.33 48.21
C GLN A 446 19.31 32.55 47.06
N ARG A 447 19.54 33.29 45.95
CA ARG A 447 20.77 33.37 45.15
C ARG A 447 21.13 32.24 44.16
N VAL A 448 20.95 32.60 42.88
CA VAL A 448 21.66 32.11 41.69
C VAL A 448 23.17 32.22 41.89
N PRO A 449 23.95 31.24 41.38
CA PRO A 449 25.07 31.61 40.56
C PRO A 449 25.08 30.88 39.20
N SER A 450 25.80 31.53 38.29
CA SER A 450 25.96 31.34 36.85
C SER A 450 26.18 29.94 36.32
#